data_AF-A0A7J0FYC4-F1
#
_entry.id   AF-A0A7J0FYC4-F1
#
_cell.length_a   1.000
_cell.length_b   1.000
_cell.length_c   1.000
_cell.angle_alpha   90.00
_cell.angle_beta   90.00
_cell.angle_gamma   90.00
#
_symmetry.space_group_name_H-M   'P 1'
#
loop_
_entity.id
_entity.type
_entity.pdbx_description
1 polymer ?
#
loop_
_entity_poly.entity_id
_entity_poly.type
_entity_poly.pdbx_seq_one_letter_code
_entity_poly.pdbx_strand_id
1 'polypeptide(L)'
;MDLPPIDIKAKPEKLEEAKEAGPSFHCDLSDTVIVHKIAQAFLPGLASACVDNTIGGLFNSPASLAVDMRREMVEYLTQRSETFVAESVNFRSGTSLVGFQDGYQVKGERTGLMIFVQEMEINGFWLIERREVIAQTLLKNVDFKNTFHCDMKFNSAAELAEHSLECNFRTMNCTNEGCNARFCASHLENHASICPFEILPCEQKCSDSIMRREMDKHCITVCPMRLVNCPFIQWVVNLVFPIVQFNNIVWMISILTCSIFFKSFTRMHLWRFLKNGLNNSKR
;
A
#
# COMPACT_ATOMS: atom_id res chain seq x y z
N MET A 1 65.47 -10.12 -67.00
CA MET A 1 66.39 -9.74 -65.92
C MET A 1 65.53 -9.50 -64.70
N ASP A 2 65.64 -10.42 -63.77
CA ASP A 2 64.71 -10.78 -62.70
C ASP A 2 64.76 -9.91 -61.44
N LEU A 3 63.67 -9.97 -60.66
CA LEU A 3 63.53 -10.17 -59.19
C LEU A 3 62.30 -9.38 -58.64
N PRO A 4 61.65 -9.77 -57.51
CA PRO A 4 61.52 -11.07 -56.82
C PRO A 4 60.02 -11.36 -56.40
N PRO A 5 59.72 -12.46 -55.67
CA PRO A 5 58.38 -13.07 -55.63
C PRO A 5 57.44 -12.60 -54.52
N ILE A 6 56.16 -12.85 -54.79
CA ILE A 6 54.95 -12.67 -53.97
C ILE A 6 55.02 -13.50 -52.69
N ASP A 7 54.70 -12.87 -51.55
CA ASP A 7 54.29 -13.58 -50.34
C ASP A 7 53.23 -12.75 -49.58
N ILE A 8 51.95 -13.03 -49.81
CA ILE A 8 50.87 -12.64 -48.89
C ILE A 8 50.04 -13.89 -48.65
N LYS A 9 50.30 -14.52 -47.50
CA LYS A 9 49.50 -15.60 -46.91
C LYS A 9 48.04 -15.17 -46.79
N ALA A 10 47.18 -15.72 -47.65
CA ALA A 10 45.74 -15.80 -47.39
C ALA A 10 45.52 -16.87 -46.30
N LYS A 11 45.30 -16.40 -45.06
CA LYS A 11 44.75 -17.22 -43.99
C LYS A 11 43.23 -17.28 -44.20
N PRO A 12 42.59 -18.45 -44.28
CA PRO A 12 41.15 -18.50 -44.36
C PRO A 12 40.57 -18.05 -43.03
N GLU A 13 39.86 -16.93 -43.05
CA GLU A 13 39.02 -16.49 -41.94
C GLU A 13 37.95 -17.55 -41.69
N LYS A 14 37.97 -18.06 -40.46
CA LYS A 14 36.96 -18.98 -39.97
C LYS A 14 35.69 -18.16 -39.79
N LEU A 15 34.71 -18.41 -40.66
CA LEU A 15 33.35 -17.91 -40.56
C LEU A 15 32.79 -18.41 -39.21
N GLU A 16 32.74 -17.55 -38.20
CA GLU A 16 31.96 -17.85 -37.00
C GLU A 16 30.49 -17.76 -37.38
N GLU A 17 29.86 -18.93 -37.37
CA GLU A 17 28.43 -19.13 -37.59
C GLU A 17 27.64 -18.18 -36.70
N ALA A 18 26.76 -17.40 -37.34
CA ALA A 18 25.71 -16.67 -36.66
C ALA A 18 24.89 -17.68 -35.85
N LYS A 19 25.06 -17.69 -34.53
CA LYS A 19 24.12 -18.37 -33.62
C LYS A 19 22.77 -17.73 -33.85
N GLU A 20 21.87 -18.46 -34.50
CA GLU A 20 20.44 -18.12 -34.53
C GLU A 20 20.02 -17.82 -33.09
N ALA A 21 19.59 -16.60 -32.84
CA ALA A 21 19.03 -16.21 -31.55
C ALA A 21 17.76 -17.03 -31.37
N GLY A 22 17.86 -18.12 -30.59
CA GLY A 22 16.70 -18.93 -30.22
C GLY A 22 15.63 -18.10 -29.50
N PRO A 23 14.43 -18.66 -29.29
CA PRO A 23 13.35 -17.96 -28.59
C PRO A 23 13.82 -17.48 -27.21
N SER A 24 13.85 -16.16 -27.01
CA SER A 24 14.13 -15.57 -25.70
C SER A 24 12.81 -15.45 -24.92
N PHE A 25 12.73 -16.11 -23.77
CA PHE A 25 11.57 -16.08 -22.88
C PHE A 25 11.76 -14.96 -21.86
N HIS A 26 10.75 -14.13 -21.64
CA HIS A 26 10.81 -13.00 -20.69
C HIS A 26 9.89 -13.25 -19.50
N CYS A 27 10.30 -12.77 -18.33
CA CYS A 27 9.44 -12.79 -17.16
C CYS A 27 8.41 -11.68 -17.25
N ASP A 28 7.13 -12.05 -17.17
CA ASP A 28 6.03 -11.10 -17.28
C ASP A 28 5.46 -10.63 -15.93
N LEU A 29 6.07 -11.06 -14.83
CA LEU A 29 5.59 -10.78 -13.49
C LEU A 29 5.82 -9.31 -13.09
N SER A 30 4.79 -8.73 -12.47
CA SER A 30 4.79 -7.35 -12.00
C SER A 30 4.05 -7.23 -10.67
N ASP A 31 4.24 -6.11 -10.00
CA ASP A 31 3.60 -5.79 -8.74
C ASP A 31 2.07 -5.76 -8.90
N THR A 32 1.40 -6.77 -8.34
CA THR A 32 -0.05 -6.93 -8.45
C THR A 32 -0.81 -5.81 -7.77
N VAL A 33 -0.25 -5.19 -6.72
CA VAL A 33 -0.90 -4.09 -6.01
C VAL A 33 -0.91 -2.84 -6.88
N ILE A 34 0.20 -2.57 -7.57
CA ILE A 34 0.31 -1.43 -8.49
C ILE A 34 -0.60 -1.65 -9.71
N VAL A 35 -0.57 -2.85 -10.31
CA VAL A 35 -1.47 -3.20 -11.43
C VAL A 35 -2.93 -3.00 -11.04
N HIS A 36 -3.35 -3.51 -9.88
CA HIS A 36 -4.72 -3.35 -9.40
C HIS A 36 -5.11 -1.87 -9.20
N LYS A 37 -4.21 -1.05 -8.63
CA LYS A 37 -4.45 0.39 -8.46
C LYS A 37 -4.60 1.13 -9.79
N ILE A 38 -3.77 0.82 -10.78
CA ILE A 38 -3.88 1.39 -12.14
C ILE A 38 -5.22 0.95 -12.76
N ALA A 39 -5.57 -0.33 -12.65
CA ALA A 39 -6.83 -0.87 -13.16
C ALA A 39 -8.06 -0.20 -12.52
N GLN A 40 -8.02 0.08 -11.21
CA GLN A 40 -9.06 0.83 -10.50
C GLN A 40 -9.23 2.25 -11.05
N ALA A 41 -8.14 2.93 -11.44
CA ALA A 41 -8.16 4.30 -11.93
C ALA A 41 -8.79 4.46 -13.34
N PHE A 42 -8.90 3.38 -14.13
CA PHE A 42 -9.45 3.46 -15.48
C PHE A 42 -10.93 3.87 -15.53
N LEU A 43 -11.78 3.34 -14.63
CA LEU A 43 -13.21 3.69 -14.65
C LEU A 43 -13.45 5.16 -14.27
N PRO A 44 -12.86 5.71 -13.20
CA PRO A 44 -12.93 7.14 -12.93
C PRO A 44 -12.40 8.01 -14.07
N GLY A 45 -11.29 7.62 -14.72
CA GLY A 45 -10.75 8.35 -15.86
C GLY A 45 -11.70 8.35 -17.06
N LEU A 46 -12.28 7.19 -17.37
CA LEU A 46 -13.28 7.04 -18.43
C LEU A 46 -14.55 7.83 -18.13
N ALA A 47 -15.05 7.75 -16.89
CA ALA A 47 -16.21 8.50 -16.42
C ALA A 47 -16.01 10.01 -16.56
N SER A 48 -14.85 10.52 -16.15
CA SER A 48 -14.52 11.95 -16.25
C SER A 48 -14.53 12.39 -17.70
N ALA A 49 -13.86 11.64 -18.56
CA ALA A 49 -13.76 12.00 -19.97
C ALA A 49 -15.13 11.85 -20.68
N CYS A 50 -16.02 10.94 -20.26
CA CYS A 50 -17.40 10.88 -20.75
C CYS A 50 -18.18 12.15 -20.41
N VAL A 51 -18.04 12.66 -19.18
CA VAL A 51 -18.67 13.92 -18.75
C VAL A 51 -18.13 15.09 -19.57
N ASP A 52 -16.81 15.17 -19.77
CA ASP A 52 -16.16 16.23 -20.56
C ASP A 52 -16.59 16.22 -22.03
N ASN A 53 -16.76 15.03 -22.63
CA ASN A 53 -17.22 14.87 -24.02
C ASN A 53 -18.74 15.04 -24.21
N THR A 54 -19.53 15.15 -23.13
CA THR A 54 -20.99 15.41 -23.21
C THR A 54 -21.30 16.89 -23.48
N ILE A 55 -20.28 17.75 -23.56
CA ILE A 55 -20.42 19.16 -23.93
C ILE A 55 -20.75 19.27 -25.43
N GLY A 56 -22.04 19.15 -25.77
CA GLY A 56 -22.58 19.50 -27.09
C GLY A 56 -23.44 18.43 -27.79
N GLY A 57 -23.62 17.23 -27.23
CA GLY A 57 -24.40 16.15 -27.86
C GLY A 57 -25.71 15.82 -27.14
N LEU A 58 -26.86 16.06 -27.79
CA LEU A 58 -28.19 15.85 -27.20
C LEU A 58 -28.68 14.38 -27.21
N PHE A 59 -27.91 13.40 -27.72
CA PHE A 59 -28.48 12.06 -28.02
C PHE A 59 -27.64 10.83 -27.66
N ASN A 60 -26.51 10.97 -26.96
CA ASN A 60 -25.71 9.78 -26.63
C ASN A 60 -26.01 9.28 -25.22
N SER A 61 -26.28 7.98 -25.11
CA SER A 61 -26.35 7.32 -23.81
C SER A 61 -24.94 7.33 -23.18
N PRO A 62 -24.82 7.57 -21.86
CA PRO A 62 -23.54 7.44 -21.17
C PRO A 62 -22.83 6.11 -21.41
N ALA A 63 -23.59 5.02 -21.62
CA ALA A 63 -23.04 3.72 -21.97
C ALA A 63 -22.39 3.70 -23.36
N SER A 64 -22.98 4.35 -24.37
CA SER A 64 -22.39 4.38 -25.72
C SER A 64 -21.11 5.20 -25.77
N LEU A 65 -21.09 6.37 -25.11
CA LEU A 65 -19.87 7.19 -24.98
C LEU A 65 -18.76 6.43 -24.25
N ALA A 66 -19.09 5.77 -23.13
CA ALA A 66 -18.11 4.98 -22.40
C ALA A 66 -17.54 3.82 -23.24
N VAL A 67 -18.36 3.16 -24.08
CA VAL A 67 -17.87 2.09 -24.99
C VAL A 67 -16.84 2.64 -25.97
N ASP A 68 -17.16 3.74 -26.65
CA ASP A 68 -16.30 4.34 -27.67
C ASP A 68 -15.01 4.86 -27.06
N MET A 69 -15.11 5.60 -25.95
CA MET A 69 -13.96 6.16 -25.25
C MET A 69 -13.06 5.08 -24.63
N ARG A 70 -13.63 3.99 -24.12
CA ARG A 70 -12.85 2.83 -23.67
C ARG A 70 -12.10 2.21 -24.84
N ARG A 71 -12.74 2.02 -25.99
CA ARG A 71 -12.10 1.46 -27.19
C ARG A 71 -10.95 2.34 -27.63
N GLU A 72 -11.19 3.64 -27.77
CA GLU A 72 -10.17 4.63 -28.13
C GLU A 72 -9.01 4.64 -27.12
N MET A 73 -9.29 4.56 -25.81
CA MET A 73 -8.26 4.50 -24.79
C MET A 73 -7.42 3.22 -24.90
N VAL A 74 -8.05 2.06 -25.11
CA VAL A 74 -7.33 0.79 -25.31
C VAL A 74 -6.47 0.84 -26.56
N GLU A 75 -7.02 1.32 -27.67
CA GLU A 75 -6.31 1.46 -28.94
C GLU A 75 -5.15 2.45 -28.81
N TYR A 76 -5.37 3.62 -28.20
CA TYR A 76 -4.33 4.62 -27.95
C TYR A 76 -3.20 4.04 -27.11
N LEU A 77 -3.52 3.38 -25.99
CA LEU A 77 -2.50 2.82 -25.10
C LEU A 77 -1.72 1.69 -25.78
N THR A 78 -2.40 0.86 -26.58
CA THR A 78 -1.77 -0.21 -27.35
C THR A 78 -0.85 0.38 -28.43
N GLN A 79 -1.35 1.30 -29.25
CA GLN A 79 -0.58 1.98 -30.30
C GLN A 79 0.60 2.76 -29.73
N ARG A 80 0.39 3.49 -28.62
CA ARG A 80 1.45 4.26 -27.94
C ARG A 80 2.51 3.33 -27.37
N SER A 81 2.12 2.17 -26.83
CA SER A 81 3.08 1.17 -26.36
C SER A 81 3.93 0.59 -27.49
N GLU A 82 3.31 0.26 -28.63
CA GLU A 82 4.03 -0.25 -29.81
C GLU A 82 4.98 0.80 -30.40
N THR A 83 4.53 2.06 -30.45
CA THR A 83 5.32 3.19 -30.96
C THR A 83 6.49 3.51 -30.03
N PHE A 84 6.29 3.49 -28.71
CA PHE A 84 7.36 3.75 -27.74
C PHE A 84 8.41 2.63 -27.74
N VAL A 85 8.01 1.37 -27.92
CA VAL A 85 8.94 0.25 -28.10
C VAL A 85 9.77 0.42 -29.38
N ALA A 86 9.17 0.93 -30.46
CA ALA A 86 9.90 1.24 -31.70
C ALA A 86 10.83 2.46 -31.57
N GLU A 87 10.44 3.48 -30.80
CA GLU A 87 11.21 4.72 -30.59
C GLU A 87 12.35 4.56 -29.55
N SER A 88 12.18 3.69 -28.55
CA SER A 88 13.16 3.44 -27.48
C SER A 88 14.41 2.68 -27.95
N VAL A 89 14.39 2.09 -29.15
CA VAL A 89 15.61 1.58 -29.83
C VAL A 89 16.56 2.74 -30.25
N ASN A 90 16.08 4.00 -30.23
CA ASN A 90 16.85 5.17 -30.68
C ASN A 90 17.08 6.28 -29.63
N PHE A 91 16.69 6.12 -28.37
CA PHE A 91 16.94 7.17 -27.36
C PHE A 91 17.34 6.63 -25.99
N ARG A 92 18.66 6.48 -25.79
CA ARG A 92 19.26 6.49 -24.45
C ARG A 92 19.29 7.94 -23.95
N SER A 93 18.47 8.27 -22.98
CA SER A 93 18.87 9.00 -21.77
C SER A 93 17.66 9.19 -20.86
N GLY A 94 17.90 9.05 -19.57
CA GLY A 94 16.89 8.75 -18.57
C GLY A 94 15.86 9.85 -18.32
N THR A 95 14.71 9.41 -17.84
CA THR A 95 13.86 10.22 -16.96
C THR A 95 13.19 9.30 -15.96
N SER A 96 13.32 9.65 -14.70
CA SER A 96 12.79 8.89 -13.57
C SER A 96 11.33 9.27 -13.38
N LEU A 97 10.39 8.32 -13.53
CA LEU A 97 9.02 8.53 -13.10
C LEU A 97 8.94 8.40 -11.58
N VAL A 98 9.04 9.53 -10.90
CA VAL A 98 8.62 9.72 -9.52
C VAL A 98 7.41 10.65 -9.57
N GLY A 99 6.24 10.18 -9.11
CA GLY A 99 5.08 11.06 -8.93
C GLY A 99 3.72 10.39 -9.13
N PHE A 100 3.39 9.38 -8.33
CA PHE A 100 1.99 9.06 -8.03
C PHE A 100 1.85 8.97 -6.51
N GLN A 101 1.89 10.13 -5.84
CA GLN A 101 1.40 10.28 -4.48
C GLN A 101 0.44 11.47 -4.43
N ASP A 102 -0.72 11.19 -3.83
CA ASP A 102 -1.69 12.07 -3.19
C ASP A 102 -2.11 13.34 -3.91
N GLY A 103 -3.31 13.29 -4.49
CA GLY A 103 -3.92 14.48 -5.09
C GLY A 103 -5.36 14.30 -5.57
N TYR A 104 -6.26 13.78 -4.74
CA TYR A 104 -7.69 13.95 -5.01
C TYR A 104 -8.46 14.34 -3.74
N GLN A 105 -8.24 15.56 -3.25
CA GLN A 105 -9.30 16.38 -2.66
C GLN A 105 -9.62 17.58 -3.56
N VAL A 106 -10.44 17.34 -4.58
CA VAL A 106 -11.14 18.38 -5.35
C VAL A 106 -12.53 18.54 -4.73
N LYS A 107 -12.77 19.63 -4.00
CA LYS A 107 -14.09 20.02 -3.51
C LYS A 107 -15.04 20.21 -4.71
N GLY A 108 -16.26 19.70 -4.66
CA GLY A 108 -17.38 20.25 -5.43
C GLY A 108 -18.29 19.27 -6.18
N GLU A 109 -17.77 18.47 -7.10
CA GLU A 109 -18.61 17.77 -8.13
C GLU A 109 -18.54 16.24 -8.09
N ARG A 110 -17.95 15.65 -7.03
CA ARG A 110 -17.65 14.21 -6.98
C ARG A 110 -18.84 13.27 -6.89
N THR A 111 -20.05 13.72 -6.55
CA THR A 111 -21.14 12.78 -6.30
C THR A 111 -21.66 12.15 -7.60
N GLY A 112 -21.83 12.93 -8.68
CA GLY A 112 -22.31 12.42 -9.97
C GLY A 112 -21.33 11.44 -10.62
N LEU A 113 -20.03 11.78 -10.63
CA LEU A 113 -18.97 10.91 -11.14
C LEU A 113 -18.91 9.59 -10.38
N MET A 114 -19.00 9.63 -9.04
CA MET A 114 -18.94 8.41 -8.22
C MET A 114 -20.16 7.52 -8.45
N ILE A 115 -21.36 8.08 -8.62
CA ILE A 115 -22.56 7.32 -8.97
C ILE A 115 -22.39 6.67 -10.35
N PHE A 116 -21.85 7.40 -11.32
CA PHE A 116 -21.62 6.88 -12.66
C PHE A 116 -20.60 5.73 -12.67
N VAL A 117 -19.48 5.88 -11.95
CA VAL A 117 -18.48 4.82 -11.77
C VAL A 117 -19.10 3.60 -11.08
N GLN A 118 -19.85 3.81 -9.99
CA GLN A 118 -20.54 2.75 -9.26
C GLN A 118 -21.52 1.98 -10.15
N GLU A 119 -22.28 2.68 -11.00
CA GLU A 119 -23.21 2.09 -11.96
C GLU A 119 -22.46 1.22 -12.99
N MET A 120 -21.35 1.72 -13.54
CA MET A 120 -20.50 0.95 -14.46
C MET A 120 -19.92 -0.30 -13.82
N GLU A 121 -19.57 -0.24 -12.53
CA GLU A 121 -19.08 -1.38 -11.75
C GLU A 121 -20.17 -2.42 -11.48
N ILE A 122 -21.35 -1.99 -11.02
CA ILE A 122 -22.50 -2.88 -10.75
C ILE A 122 -22.97 -3.58 -12.02
N ASN A 123 -22.98 -2.86 -13.15
CA ASN A 123 -23.36 -3.40 -14.45
C ASN A 123 -22.26 -4.24 -15.12
N GLY A 124 -21.07 -4.36 -14.50
CA GLY A 124 -19.97 -5.14 -15.05
C GLY A 124 -19.43 -4.61 -16.38
N PHE A 125 -19.60 -3.31 -16.65
CA PHE A 125 -19.28 -2.68 -17.92
C PHE A 125 -17.82 -2.94 -18.36
N TRP A 126 -16.88 -2.87 -17.42
CA TRP A 126 -15.47 -3.14 -17.63
C TRP A 126 -14.88 -3.86 -16.42
N LEU A 127 -14.97 -5.19 -16.49
CA LEU A 127 -14.49 -6.09 -15.45
C LEU A 127 -13.03 -5.83 -15.08
N ILE A 128 -12.71 -5.97 -13.79
CA ILE A 128 -11.40 -5.65 -13.24
C ILE A 128 -10.31 -6.52 -13.86
N GLU A 129 -10.59 -7.78 -14.16
CA GLU A 129 -9.64 -8.72 -14.75
C GLU A 129 -9.16 -8.24 -16.13
N ARG A 130 -10.07 -7.64 -16.93
CA ARG A 130 -9.71 -7.05 -18.23
C ARG A 130 -8.90 -5.76 -18.08
N ARG A 131 -9.23 -4.97 -17.06
CA ARG A 131 -8.50 -3.74 -16.73
C ARG A 131 -7.08 -4.06 -16.27
N GLU A 132 -6.89 -5.11 -15.50
CA GLU A 132 -5.58 -5.53 -15.00
C GLU A 132 -4.62 -5.93 -16.12
N VAL A 133 -5.10 -6.59 -17.19
CA VAL A 133 -4.26 -6.90 -18.37
C VAL A 133 -3.70 -5.62 -19.01
N ILE A 134 -4.54 -4.61 -19.22
CA ILE A 134 -4.11 -3.33 -19.80
C ILE A 134 -3.18 -2.59 -18.84
N ALA A 135 -3.52 -2.58 -17.55
CA ALA A 135 -2.71 -1.97 -16.52
C ALA A 135 -1.31 -2.60 -16.42
N GLN A 136 -1.21 -3.92 -16.58
CA GLN A 136 0.06 -4.64 -16.58
C GLN A 136 0.93 -4.26 -17.78
N THR A 137 0.34 -4.18 -18.98
CA THR A 137 1.05 -3.69 -20.18
C THR A 137 1.52 -2.25 -19.97
N LEU A 138 0.65 -1.36 -19.48
CA LEU A 138 1.04 0.02 -19.17
C LEU A 138 2.19 0.09 -18.18
N LEU A 139 2.12 -0.68 -17.09
CA LEU A 139 3.13 -0.67 -16.04
C LEU A 139 4.52 -1.01 -16.60
N LYS A 140 4.64 -2.06 -17.41
CA LYS A 140 5.90 -2.45 -18.05
C LYS A 140 6.44 -1.36 -18.98
N ASN A 141 5.55 -0.68 -19.69
CA ASN A 141 5.93 0.38 -20.62
C ASN A 141 6.36 1.68 -19.94
N VAL A 142 5.90 1.95 -18.71
CA VAL A 142 6.28 3.17 -17.97
C VAL A 142 7.42 2.94 -16.99
N ASP A 143 7.56 1.73 -16.44
CA ASP A 143 8.53 1.43 -15.39
C ASP A 143 9.92 1.09 -15.95
N PHE A 144 10.58 2.00 -16.66
CA PHE A 144 11.90 1.77 -17.26
C PHE A 144 13.02 1.36 -16.29
N LYS A 145 12.79 1.51 -14.99
CA LYS A 145 13.75 1.13 -13.94
C LYS A 145 13.50 -0.27 -13.39
N ASN A 146 12.46 -0.97 -13.85
CA ASN A 146 12.08 -2.29 -13.39
C ASN A 146 11.87 -2.33 -11.87
N THR A 147 11.28 -1.26 -11.33
CA THR A 147 11.02 -1.11 -9.89
C THR A 147 9.77 -1.86 -9.44
N PHE A 148 8.83 -2.04 -10.36
CA PHE A 148 7.52 -2.66 -10.15
C PHE A 148 7.27 -3.83 -11.11
N HIS A 149 8.24 -4.20 -11.95
CA HIS A 149 8.15 -5.41 -12.79
C HIS A 149 9.51 -6.09 -12.99
N CYS A 150 9.44 -7.36 -13.39
CA CYS A 150 10.61 -8.15 -13.74
C CYS A 150 10.97 -7.97 -15.23
N ASP A 151 12.27 -7.85 -15.53
CA ASP A 151 12.81 -7.73 -16.89
C ASP A 151 13.86 -8.83 -17.18
N MET A 152 13.80 -9.94 -16.42
CA MET A 152 14.71 -11.07 -16.64
C MET A 152 14.33 -11.84 -17.90
N LYS A 153 15.37 -12.30 -18.63
CA LYS A 153 15.25 -13.06 -19.88
C LYS A 153 15.95 -14.42 -19.73
N PHE A 154 15.37 -15.43 -20.36
CA PHE A 154 15.77 -16.83 -20.26
C PHE A 154 15.86 -17.46 -21.64
N ASN A 155 16.67 -18.51 -21.74
CA ASN A 155 16.91 -19.21 -23.02
C ASN A 155 15.99 -20.42 -23.18
N SER A 156 15.27 -20.80 -22.12
CA SER A 156 14.31 -21.90 -22.16
C SER A 156 13.06 -21.58 -21.32
N ALA A 157 11.94 -22.19 -21.69
CA ALA A 157 10.70 -22.11 -20.92
C ALA A 157 10.84 -22.75 -19.53
N ALA A 158 11.72 -23.75 -19.39
CA ALA A 158 11.96 -24.41 -18.10
C ALA A 158 12.64 -23.47 -17.09
N GLU A 159 13.68 -22.75 -17.52
CA GLU A 159 14.36 -21.74 -16.69
C GLU A 159 13.40 -20.61 -16.27
N LEU A 160 12.54 -20.14 -17.20
CA LEU A 160 11.54 -19.12 -16.89
C LEU A 160 10.51 -19.62 -15.86
N ALA A 161 10.08 -20.88 -15.96
CA ALA A 161 9.13 -21.47 -15.02
C ALA A 161 9.72 -21.58 -13.62
N GLU A 162 10.99 -22.01 -13.50
CA GLU A 162 11.72 -22.06 -12.24
C GLU A 162 11.87 -20.65 -11.65
N HIS A 163 12.29 -19.68 -12.46
CA HIS A 163 12.37 -18.28 -12.04
C HIS A 163 11.03 -17.74 -11.53
N SER A 164 9.91 -18.06 -12.20
CA SER A 164 8.59 -17.55 -11.84
C SER A 164 8.17 -17.95 -10.42
N LEU A 165 8.69 -19.07 -9.90
CA LEU A 165 8.45 -19.53 -8.53
C LEU A 165 9.28 -18.76 -7.50
N GLU A 166 10.45 -18.26 -7.88
CA GLU A 166 11.36 -17.52 -6.99
C GLU A 166 11.26 -16.00 -7.15
N CYS A 167 10.61 -15.54 -8.23
CA CYS A 167 10.51 -14.13 -8.57
C CYS A 167 9.93 -13.30 -7.41
N ASN A 168 10.53 -12.14 -7.16
CA ASN A 168 10.06 -11.21 -6.14
C ASN A 168 8.69 -10.60 -6.48
N PHE A 169 8.31 -10.61 -7.76
CA PHE A 169 7.00 -10.15 -8.22
C PHE A 169 5.96 -11.28 -8.30
N ARG A 170 6.31 -12.52 -7.93
CA ARG A 170 5.34 -13.62 -7.92
C ARG A 170 4.18 -13.28 -6.98
N THR A 171 2.97 -13.57 -7.42
CA THR A 171 1.77 -13.34 -6.62
C THR A 171 1.69 -14.35 -5.48
N MET A 172 1.47 -13.84 -4.28
CA MET A 172 1.27 -14.59 -3.04
C MET A 172 -0.10 -14.22 -2.46
N ASN A 173 -0.72 -15.17 -1.77
CA ASN A 173 -1.91 -14.92 -0.96
C ASN A 173 -1.48 -14.87 0.51
N CYS A 174 -2.19 -14.06 1.32
CA CYS A 174 -1.99 -14.11 2.77
C CYS A 174 -2.31 -15.52 3.31
N THR A 175 -1.47 -16.02 4.22
CA THR A 175 -1.68 -17.32 4.90
C THR A 175 -2.54 -17.20 6.15
N ASN A 176 -2.82 -15.99 6.63
CA ASN A 176 -3.62 -15.78 7.83
C ASN A 176 -5.10 -16.06 7.56
N GLU A 177 -5.72 -16.82 8.46
CA GLU A 177 -7.13 -17.18 8.35
C GLU A 177 -8.02 -15.93 8.31
N GLY A 178 -8.87 -15.83 7.29
CA GLY A 178 -9.78 -14.70 7.09
C GLY A 178 -9.21 -13.53 6.27
N CYS A 179 -7.92 -13.55 5.91
CA CYS A 179 -7.35 -12.55 5.01
C CYS A 179 -7.33 -13.06 3.55
N ASN A 180 -8.01 -12.34 2.65
CA ASN A 180 -8.02 -12.64 1.20
C ASN A 180 -7.08 -11.75 0.39
N ALA A 181 -6.08 -11.13 1.03
CA ALA A 181 -5.17 -10.21 0.35
C ALA A 181 -4.26 -10.96 -0.64
N ARG A 182 -4.07 -10.36 -1.82
CA ARG A 182 -3.14 -10.80 -2.86
C ARG A 182 -2.09 -9.72 -3.08
N PHE A 183 -0.82 -10.08 -3.02
CA PHE A 183 0.31 -9.16 -3.16
C PHE A 183 1.51 -9.90 -3.73
N CYS A 184 2.51 -9.18 -4.25
CA CYS A 184 3.75 -9.83 -4.68
C CYS A 184 4.66 -10.16 -3.50
N ALA A 185 5.55 -11.14 -3.67
CA ALA A 185 6.47 -11.59 -2.61
C ALA A 185 7.31 -10.45 -2.00
N SER A 186 7.69 -9.43 -2.77
CA SER A 186 8.38 -8.24 -2.27
C SER A 186 7.59 -7.43 -1.23
N HIS A 187 6.25 -7.56 -1.19
CA HIS A 187 5.38 -6.87 -0.23
C HIS A 187 4.98 -7.73 0.97
N LEU A 188 5.57 -8.91 1.15
CA LEU A 188 5.22 -9.81 2.25
C LEU A 188 5.39 -9.15 3.63
N GLU A 189 6.53 -8.51 3.87
CA GLU A 189 6.83 -7.82 5.14
C GLU A 189 5.90 -6.62 5.35
N ASN A 190 5.70 -5.83 4.30
CA ASN A 190 4.78 -4.69 4.33
C ASN A 190 3.37 -5.16 4.70
N HIS A 191 2.88 -6.23 4.08
CA HIS A 191 1.57 -6.79 4.39
C HIS A 191 1.49 -7.30 5.84
N ALA A 192 2.46 -8.07 6.33
CA ALA A 192 2.47 -8.57 7.71
C ALA A 192 2.34 -7.43 8.74
N SER A 193 2.99 -6.28 8.47
CA SER A 193 2.94 -5.10 9.35
C SER A 193 1.55 -4.44 9.44
N ILE A 194 0.70 -4.58 8.41
CA ILE A 194 -0.62 -3.95 8.32
C ILE A 194 -1.77 -4.96 8.35
N CYS A 195 -1.49 -6.26 8.30
CA CYS A 195 -2.52 -7.28 8.14
C CYS A 195 -3.48 -7.27 9.34
N PRO A 196 -4.79 -7.06 9.12
CA PRO A 196 -5.77 -7.03 10.21
C PRO A 196 -5.95 -8.38 10.92
N PHE A 197 -5.58 -9.48 10.25
CA PHE A 197 -5.72 -10.85 10.72
C PHE A 197 -4.42 -11.42 11.28
N GLU A 198 -3.33 -10.64 11.26
CA GLU A 198 -2.07 -11.03 11.91
C GLU A 198 -2.31 -11.24 13.40
N ILE A 199 -1.87 -12.40 13.92
CA ILE A 199 -1.96 -12.73 15.34
C ILE A 199 -0.75 -12.10 16.05
N LEU A 200 -1.01 -11.19 16.98
CA LEU A 200 0.01 -10.47 17.72
C LEU A 200 -0.14 -10.70 19.22
N PRO A 201 0.96 -10.66 19.99
CA PRO A 201 0.87 -10.63 21.45
C PRO A 201 0.10 -9.40 21.91
N CYS A 202 -0.66 -9.53 23.00
CA CYS A 202 -1.41 -8.42 23.56
C CYS A 202 -0.52 -7.21 23.90
N GLU A 203 -0.94 -6.01 23.50
CA GLU A 203 -0.24 -4.75 23.80
C GLU A 203 -0.15 -4.45 25.30
N GLN A 204 -1.14 -4.90 26.09
CA GLN A 204 -1.14 -4.82 27.55
C GLN A 204 -0.30 -5.92 28.21
N LYS A 205 0.39 -6.75 27.42
CA LYS A 205 1.29 -7.84 27.86
C LYS A 205 0.60 -8.89 28.74
N CYS A 206 -0.66 -9.20 28.46
CA CYS A 206 -1.27 -10.42 28.97
C CYS A 206 -0.70 -11.65 28.26
N SER A 207 -1.14 -12.85 28.65
CA SER A 207 -0.71 -14.13 28.07
C SER A 207 -1.24 -14.40 26.66
N ASP A 208 -2.21 -13.61 26.19
CA ASP A 208 -3.00 -13.96 25.01
C ASP A 208 -2.38 -13.37 23.73
N SER A 209 -2.55 -14.10 22.63
CA SER A 209 -2.24 -13.63 21.28
C SER A 209 -3.53 -13.38 20.53
N ILE A 210 -3.70 -12.17 20.00
CA ILE A 210 -4.97 -11.64 19.51
C ILE A 210 -4.77 -11.17 18.07
N MET A 211 -5.76 -11.36 17.21
CA MET A 211 -5.76 -10.77 15.86
C MET A 211 -5.67 -9.24 15.97
N ARG A 212 -4.85 -8.60 15.14
CA ARG A 212 -4.65 -7.14 15.13
C ARG A 212 -5.97 -6.36 15.18
N ARG A 213 -6.97 -6.75 14.38
CA ARG A 213 -8.30 -6.11 14.33
C ARG A 213 -9.13 -6.24 15.62
N GLU A 214 -8.82 -7.21 16.46
CA GLU A 214 -9.55 -7.48 17.71
C GLU A 214 -8.81 -6.97 18.95
N MET A 215 -7.57 -6.48 18.79
CA MET A 215 -6.70 -6.04 19.89
C MET A 215 -7.40 -4.99 20.77
N ASP A 216 -7.96 -3.94 20.16
CA ASP A 216 -8.66 -2.87 20.88
C ASP A 216 -9.83 -3.42 21.70
N LYS A 217 -10.66 -4.26 21.07
CA LYS A 217 -11.82 -4.86 21.72
C LYS A 217 -11.39 -5.75 22.89
N HIS A 218 -10.36 -6.59 22.71
CA HIS A 218 -9.81 -7.43 23.77
C HIS A 218 -9.35 -6.58 24.96
N CYS A 219 -8.50 -5.57 24.70
CA CYS A 219 -7.93 -4.67 25.70
C CYS A 219 -8.99 -3.91 26.52
N ILE A 220 -10.18 -3.67 25.95
CA ILE A 220 -11.27 -2.92 26.61
C ILE A 220 -12.31 -3.85 27.27
N THR A 221 -12.38 -5.13 26.93
CA THR A 221 -13.49 -6.00 27.37
C THR A 221 -13.06 -7.16 28.24
N VAL A 222 -12.16 -8.00 27.75
CA VAL A 222 -11.85 -9.32 28.33
C VAL A 222 -10.40 -9.46 28.81
N CYS A 223 -9.53 -8.52 28.45
CA CYS A 223 -8.13 -8.58 28.86
C CYS A 223 -7.98 -8.56 30.40
N PRO A 224 -7.21 -9.49 30.99
CA PRO A 224 -6.89 -9.46 32.42
C PRO A 224 -6.12 -8.20 32.85
N MET A 225 -5.36 -7.63 31.93
CA MET A 225 -4.53 -6.43 32.13
C MET A 225 -5.25 -5.12 31.75
N ARG A 226 -6.56 -5.20 31.47
CA ARG A 226 -7.36 -4.04 31.10
C ARG A 226 -7.31 -2.95 32.15
N LEU A 227 -7.12 -1.71 31.67
CA LEU A 227 -7.27 -0.51 32.49
C LEU A 227 -8.72 -0.34 32.94
N VAL A 228 -8.93 -0.29 34.26
CA VAL A 228 -10.22 0.02 34.87
C VAL A 228 -10.18 1.41 35.48
N ASN A 229 -11.29 2.15 35.35
CA ASN A 229 -11.43 3.44 36.00
C ASN A 229 -11.37 3.28 37.52
N CYS A 230 -10.62 4.16 38.18
CA CYS A 230 -10.60 4.21 39.63
C CYS A 230 -12.03 4.51 40.12
N PRO A 231 -12.61 3.71 41.04
CA PRO A 231 -13.93 3.96 41.62
C PRO A 231 -14.04 5.35 42.29
N PHE A 232 -12.91 5.95 42.62
CA PHE A 232 -12.82 7.27 43.27
C PHE A 232 -12.71 8.44 42.28
N ILE A 233 -12.61 8.20 40.96
CA ILE A 233 -12.44 9.27 39.98
C ILE A 233 -13.66 10.22 39.92
N GLN A 234 -14.86 9.67 40.15
CA GLN A 234 -16.11 10.44 40.28
C GLN A 234 -16.06 11.41 41.48
N TRP A 235 -15.37 11.05 42.56
CA TRP A 235 -15.23 11.89 43.75
C TRP A 235 -14.23 13.03 43.54
N VAL A 236 -13.18 12.79 42.75
CA VAL A 236 -12.17 13.81 42.42
C VAL A 236 -12.72 14.86 41.45
N VAL A 237 -13.44 14.45 40.39
CA VAL A 237 -14.02 15.39 39.42
C VAL A 237 -15.06 16.30 40.08
N ASN A 238 -15.89 15.76 40.98
CA ASN A 238 -16.86 16.55 41.75
C ASN A 238 -16.22 17.49 42.81
N LEU A 239 -14.99 17.22 43.26
CA LEU A 239 -14.26 18.11 44.17
C LEU A 239 -13.51 19.24 43.42
N VAL A 240 -13.12 19.02 42.17
CA VAL A 240 -12.32 19.98 41.37
C VAL A 240 -13.21 20.92 40.55
N PHE A 241 -14.37 20.48 40.08
CA PHE A 241 -15.29 21.32 39.28
C PHE A 241 -15.82 22.58 40.01
N PRO A 242 -16.12 22.58 41.33
CA PRO A 242 -16.56 23.78 42.04
C PRO A 242 -15.43 24.81 42.22
N ILE A 243 -14.16 24.39 42.12
CA ILE A 243 -13.00 25.25 42.40
C ILE A 243 -12.65 26.12 41.19
N VAL A 244 -12.94 25.67 39.96
CA VAL A 244 -12.55 26.39 38.73
C VAL A 244 -13.63 27.41 38.28
N GLN A 245 -14.88 27.29 38.72
CA GLN A 245 -15.97 28.20 38.33
C GLN A 245 -16.09 29.46 39.23
N PHE A 246 -15.58 29.43 40.46
CA PHE A 246 -15.54 30.60 41.34
C PHE A 246 -14.10 31.06 41.52
N ASN A 247 -13.66 32.01 40.69
CA ASN A 247 -12.95 33.24 41.10
C ASN A 247 -11.95 33.71 40.04
N ASN A 248 -12.35 34.76 39.32
CA ASN A 248 -11.47 35.65 38.55
C ASN A 248 -10.64 36.61 39.45
N ILE A 249 -10.53 36.36 40.76
CA ILE A 249 -9.83 37.22 41.71
C ILE A 249 -9.20 36.31 42.78
N VAL A 250 -7.91 36.48 43.07
CA VAL A 250 -7.06 35.69 44.01
C VAL A 250 -6.10 34.70 43.31
N TRP A 251 -5.25 35.23 42.43
CA TRP A 251 -4.08 34.51 41.89
C TRP A 251 -2.81 34.63 42.77
N MET A 252 -2.92 35.06 44.04
CA MET A 252 -1.74 35.42 44.86
C MET A 252 -1.55 34.66 46.17
N ILE A 253 -2.38 33.67 46.53
CA ILE A 253 -2.23 32.99 47.85
C ILE A 253 -2.05 31.45 47.77
N SER A 254 -2.06 30.83 46.59
CA SER A 254 -2.05 29.34 46.50
C SER A 254 -0.67 28.66 46.54
N ILE A 255 0.45 29.38 46.69
CA ILE A 255 1.77 28.72 46.77
C ILE A 255 2.09 28.23 48.20
N LEU A 256 1.55 28.85 49.25
CA LEU A 256 1.87 28.44 50.64
C LEU A 256 1.00 27.30 51.20
N THR A 257 -0.21 27.08 50.70
CA THR A 257 -1.11 26.05 51.25
C THR A 257 -0.91 24.66 50.64
N CYS A 258 -0.29 24.57 49.45
CA CYS A 258 0.03 23.28 48.82
C CYS A 258 1.14 22.51 49.58
N SER A 259 2.04 23.22 50.26
CA SER A 259 3.12 22.59 51.06
C SER A 259 2.64 21.95 52.37
N ILE A 260 1.51 22.40 52.93
CA ILE A 260 0.98 21.90 54.21
C ILE A 260 0.13 20.64 54.01
N PHE A 261 -0.60 20.55 52.89
CA PHE A 261 -1.40 19.37 52.56
C PHE A 261 -0.55 18.18 52.10
N PHE A 262 0.53 18.42 51.35
CA PHE A 262 1.43 17.35 50.90
C PHE A 262 2.22 16.69 52.05
N LYS A 263 2.56 17.46 53.10
CA LYS A 263 3.21 16.93 54.33
C LYS A 263 2.27 16.12 55.22
N SER A 264 0.96 16.37 55.16
CA SER A 264 -0.02 15.65 56.00
C SER A 264 -0.44 14.32 55.37
N PHE A 265 -0.50 14.23 54.04
CA PHE A 265 -0.92 13.01 53.34
C PHE A 265 0.17 11.92 53.33
N THR A 266 1.44 12.30 53.19
CA THR A 266 2.58 11.37 53.25
C THR A 266 2.79 10.78 54.65
N ARG A 267 2.46 11.53 55.71
CA ARG A 267 2.55 11.06 57.10
C ARG A 267 1.48 10.03 57.48
N MET A 268 0.30 10.10 56.85
CA MET A 268 -0.82 9.19 57.14
C MET A 268 -0.67 7.82 56.45
N HIS A 269 -0.05 7.76 55.27
CA HIS A 269 0.24 6.50 54.58
C HIS A 269 1.45 5.75 55.15
N LEU A 270 2.48 6.44 55.65
CA LEU A 270 3.63 5.81 56.29
C LEU A 270 3.25 5.15 57.64
N TRP A 271 2.30 5.74 58.38
CA TRP A 271 1.83 5.19 59.66
C TRP A 271 0.95 3.93 59.49
N ARG A 272 0.16 3.86 58.40
CA ARG A 272 -0.59 2.64 58.04
C ARG A 272 0.32 1.49 57.58
N PHE A 273 1.44 1.79 56.93
CA PHE A 273 2.41 0.78 56.52
C PHE A 273 3.20 0.20 57.71
N LEU A 274 3.59 1.03 58.67
CA LEU A 274 4.29 0.57 59.90
C LEU A 274 3.37 -0.20 60.87
N LYS A 275 2.08 0.13 60.95
CA LYS A 275 1.12 -0.57 61.82
C LYS A 275 0.73 -1.96 61.31
N ASN A 276 0.73 -2.16 59.99
CA ASN A 276 0.44 -3.47 59.38
C ASN A 276 1.66 -4.40 59.30
N GLY A 277 2.89 -3.86 59.33
CA GLY A 277 4.12 -4.66 59.39
C GLY A 277 4.40 -5.31 60.75
N LEU A 278 3.88 -4.74 61.86
CA LEU A 278 4.11 -5.27 63.21
C LEU A 278 3.08 -6.33 63.67
N ASN A 279 1.95 -6.46 62.99
CA ASN A 279 0.90 -7.42 63.35
C ASN A 279 0.98 -8.79 62.63
N ASN A 280 1.84 -8.94 61.62
CA ASN A 280 2.03 -10.20 60.89
C ASN A 280 3.26 -11.03 61.37
N SER A 281 3.84 -10.71 62.54
CA SER A 281 4.91 -11.52 63.17
C SER A 281 4.44 -12.31 64.40
N LYS A 282 3.14 -12.34 64.70
CA LYS A 282 2.57 -13.20 65.76
C LYS A 282 1.19 -13.70 65.38
N ARG A 283 1.12 -14.61 64.40
CA ARG A 283 0.26 -15.80 64.34
C ARG A 283 0.44 -16.51 63.01
#